data_AF-A0A354GQQ2-F1
#
_entry.id   AF-A0A354GQQ2-F1
#
_cell.length_a   1.000
_cell.length_b   1.000
_cell.length_c   1.000
_cell.angle_alpha   90.00
_cell.angle_beta   90.00
_cell.angle_gamma   90.00
#
_symmetry.space_group_name_H-M   'P 1'
#
loop_
_entity.id
_entity.type
_entity.pdbx_description
1 polymer ?
#
loop_
_entity_poly.entity_id
_entity_poly.type
_entity_poly.pdbx_seq_one_letter_code
_entity_poly.pdbx_strand_id
1 'polypeptide(L)'
;MAVLRGFPPSNTISPSVRITEKDLSFIAPEQSFHRAGLVGFASKGPVNVPTLISTHRQLTKVFGYPHPESGDPYLIYAAEQYLLVANELYIVRVAQTDAMSDESAKTAHVDVPSAGGQIIITSTTAGPYVFATDSFFRWRLNGVDHSKTLVVLAGTYTAPQLAVDLNLQVDPLLDGISFTTDPTQTKIAVQTTWAFGPNASLEFVSIQSSIYGGLVTGGNVTGLGTGMTQAQLVGTASQYPLAYGTAGVHDLRGLTGLNIQLVVDGTDNVLVDNVVQTIDLTPLQASQNTITQVVNYINSQKVINGGTLAGGWTCYAVASNLAFKTDHFGRDARLLVKSTSTAAGIFGLANVTVTGLSPVGVSTDPAATTFGLINGSANATGAVSLTIKADSAGIDGNSTQVVVESASRACPHYWARRKFRLGFLPRTMPT
;
A
#
# COMPACT_ATOMS: atom_id res chain seq x y z
N MET A 1 -1.08 -38.33 -64.38
CA MET A 1 0.28 -37.77 -64.25
C MET A 1 0.58 -37.57 -62.77
N ALA A 2 1.77 -38.00 -62.36
CA ALA A 2 2.33 -37.90 -61.00
C ALA A 2 2.34 -36.44 -60.49
N VAL A 3 2.24 -36.15 -59.19
CA VAL A 3 3.34 -36.34 -58.23
C VAL A 3 2.84 -36.93 -56.91
N LEU A 4 3.20 -38.18 -56.68
CA LEU A 4 3.12 -38.91 -55.41
C LEU A 4 4.54 -39.05 -54.89
N ARG A 5 5.04 -38.12 -54.05
CA ARG A 5 6.23 -38.33 -53.22
C ARG A 5 6.16 -37.50 -51.93
N GLY A 6 5.99 -38.20 -50.81
CA GLY A 6 6.71 -37.92 -49.57
C GLY A 6 5.95 -37.24 -48.43
N PHE A 7 5.10 -37.98 -47.72
CA PHE A 7 5.10 -38.14 -46.26
C PHE A 7 4.16 -39.32 -45.92
N PRO A 8 4.64 -40.42 -45.30
CA PRO A 8 3.77 -41.56 -44.97
C PRO A 8 2.80 -41.20 -43.84
N PRO A 9 1.53 -41.68 -43.90
CA PRO A 9 0.45 -41.33 -42.97
C PRO A 9 0.55 -42.14 -41.67
N SER A 10 1.65 -41.99 -40.93
CA SER A 10 1.79 -42.61 -39.63
C SER A 10 2.56 -41.70 -38.67
N ASN A 11 1.81 -41.01 -37.80
CA ASN A 11 2.32 -40.08 -36.78
C ASN A 11 3.00 -40.81 -35.61
N THR A 12 3.82 -41.82 -35.89
CA THR A 12 4.63 -42.56 -34.93
C THR A 12 6.03 -42.76 -35.50
N ILE A 13 7.00 -41.99 -35.01
CA ILE A 13 8.42 -42.14 -35.38
C ILE A 13 9.10 -43.29 -34.60
N SER A 14 8.46 -43.84 -33.56
CA SER A 14 8.91 -45.03 -32.80
C SER A 14 7.80 -45.56 -31.87
N PRO A 15 7.87 -46.81 -31.37
CA PRO A 15 6.93 -47.32 -30.39
C PRO A 15 7.05 -46.46 -29.12
N SER A 16 5.95 -45.85 -28.70
CA SER A 16 5.81 -45.01 -27.50
C SER A 16 5.98 -43.49 -27.65
N VAL A 17 6.28 -42.95 -28.84
CA VAL A 17 6.22 -41.48 -29.07
C VAL A 17 5.10 -41.16 -30.06
N ARG A 18 4.04 -40.52 -29.56
CA ARG A 18 2.94 -39.98 -30.36
C ARG A 18 3.09 -38.47 -30.48
N ILE A 19 3.26 -37.98 -31.71
CA ILE A 19 3.26 -36.55 -32.00
C ILE A 19 1.79 -36.15 -32.25
N THR A 20 1.25 -35.33 -31.35
CA THR A 20 -0.09 -34.76 -31.50
C THR A 20 0.09 -33.26 -31.67
N GLU A 21 -0.18 -32.75 -32.87
CA GLU A 21 -0.18 -31.30 -33.09
C GLU A 21 -1.46 -30.73 -32.47
N LYS A 22 -1.30 -29.95 -31.41
CA LYS A 22 -2.39 -29.17 -30.83
C LYS A 22 -2.31 -27.79 -31.45
N ASP A 23 -3.15 -27.54 -32.44
CA ASP A 23 -3.27 -26.22 -33.04
C ASP A 23 -3.77 -25.23 -31.98
N LEU A 24 -2.91 -24.27 -31.62
CA LEU A 24 -3.22 -23.20 -30.66
C LEU A 24 -3.55 -21.88 -31.38
N SER A 25 -3.71 -21.88 -32.71
CA SER A 25 -4.12 -20.69 -33.46
C SER A 25 -5.53 -20.19 -33.12
N PHE A 26 -6.31 -20.98 -32.36
CA PHE A 26 -7.60 -20.62 -31.78
C PHE A 26 -7.58 -20.47 -30.25
N ILE A 27 -6.42 -20.24 -29.62
CA ILE A 27 -6.46 -19.53 -28.34
C ILE A 27 -7.04 -18.16 -28.69
N ALA A 28 -8.31 -17.93 -28.38
CA ALA A 28 -8.87 -16.60 -28.41
C ALA A 28 -7.90 -15.72 -27.60
N PRO A 29 -7.28 -14.68 -28.20
CA PRO A 29 -6.50 -13.75 -27.41
C PRO A 29 -7.40 -13.33 -26.26
N GLU A 30 -6.88 -13.34 -25.04
CA GLU A 30 -7.59 -12.82 -23.89
C GLU A 30 -8.08 -11.43 -24.30
N GLN A 31 -9.38 -11.30 -24.59
CA GLN A 31 -9.91 -10.08 -25.15
C GLN A 31 -9.93 -9.13 -23.96
N SER A 32 -8.83 -8.41 -23.81
CA SER A 32 -8.74 -7.28 -22.92
C SER A 32 -10.00 -6.45 -23.14
N PHE A 33 -10.66 -6.06 -22.06
CA PHE A 33 -11.83 -5.18 -22.11
C PHE A 33 -11.39 -3.84 -22.71
N HIS A 34 -11.33 -3.77 -24.03
CA HIS A 34 -11.04 -2.56 -24.76
C HIS A 34 -12.24 -1.64 -24.55
N ARG A 35 -12.07 -0.67 -23.66
CA ARG A 35 -13.00 0.43 -23.45
C ARG A 35 -12.48 1.61 -24.25
N ALA A 36 -13.23 2.03 -25.26
CA ALA A 36 -12.96 3.27 -25.96
C ALA A 36 -13.83 4.41 -25.41
N GLY A 37 -13.30 5.63 -25.51
CA GLY A 37 -14.05 6.86 -25.35
C GLY A 37 -14.12 7.58 -26.69
N LEU A 38 -15.31 7.94 -27.14
CA LEU A 38 -15.53 8.80 -28.30
C LEU A 38 -16.15 10.12 -27.86
N VAL A 39 -15.63 11.22 -28.39
CA VAL A 39 -16.06 12.58 -28.09
C VAL A 39 -16.36 13.28 -29.40
N GLY A 40 -17.54 13.89 -29.52
CA GLY A 40 -17.93 14.63 -30.70
C GLY A 40 -19.37 15.12 -30.61
N PHE A 41 -19.92 15.56 -31.74
CA PHE A 41 -21.29 16.05 -31.77
C PHE A 41 -22.27 14.93 -32.13
N ALA A 42 -23.48 15.06 -31.61
CA ALA A 42 -24.61 14.18 -31.88
C ALA A 42 -25.89 15.01 -31.88
N SER A 43 -26.91 14.57 -32.63
CA SER A 43 -28.17 15.30 -32.77
C SER A 43 -28.99 15.28 -31.48
N LYS A 44 -28.82 14.23 -30.64
CA LYS A 44 -29.49 14.07 -29.35
C LYS A 44 -28.52 13.54 -28.29
N GLY A 45 -28.90 13.63 -27.03
CA GLY A 45 -28.20 13.00 -25.90
C GLY A 45 -27.80 14.01 -24.83
N PRO A 46 -27.42 13.53 -23.64
CA PRO A 46 -26.96 14.40 -22.56
C PRO A 46 -25.66 15.09 -22.96
N VAL A 47 -25.59 16.40 -22.76
CA VAL A 47 -24.44 17.23 -23.13
C VAL A 47 -23.38 17.16 -22.03
N ASN A 48 -22.11 16.94 -22.40
CA ASN A 48 -20.96 16.84 -21.48
C ASN A 48 -21.09 15.77 -20.38
N VAL A 49 -21.92 14.75 -20.57
CA VAL A 49 -22.05 13.60 -19.65
C VAL A 49 -21.54 12.33 -20.33
N PRO A 50 -20.53 11.64 -19.79
CA PRO A 50 -20.06 10.36 -20.33
C PRO A 50 -21.15 9.31 -20.18
N THR A 51 -21.62 8.78 -21.31
CA THR A 51 -22.72 7.81 -21.36
C THR A 51 -22.18 6.49 -21.92
N LEU A 52 -22.34 5.40 -21.16
CA LEU A 52 -21.95 4.06 -21.60
C LEU A 52 -22.97 3.53 -22.62
N ILE A 53 -22.47 3.08 -23.77
CA ILE A 53 -23.22 2.47 -24.85
C ILE A 53 -22.63 1.08 -25.11
N SER A 54 -23.48 0.07 -25.08
CA SER A 54 -23.09 -1.34 -25.31
C SER A 54 -23.72 -1.95 -26.56
N THR A 55 -24.70 -1.28 -27.18
CA THR A 55 -25.36 -1.79 -28.38
C THR A 55 -25.68 -0.69 -29.38
N HIS A 56 -25.73 -1.04 -30.66
CA HIS A 56 -26.11 -0.14 -31.75
C HIS A 56 -27.53 0.45 -31.56
N ARG A 57 -28.47 -0.34 -31.02
CA ARG A 57 -29.82 0.15 -30.70
C ARG A 57 -29.80 1.19 -29.57
N GLN A 58 -28.93 1.01 -28.58
CA GLN A 58 -28.77 1.98 -27.50
C GLN A 58 -28.12 3.27 -28.01
N LEU A 59 -27.12 3.16 -28.91
CA LEU A 59 -26.47 4.28 -29.57
C LEU A 59 -27.48 5.20 -30.25
N THR A 60 -28.28 4.64 -31.17
CA THR A 60 -29.27 5.40 -31.95
C THR A 60 -30.42 5.96 -31.10
N LYS A 61 -30.82 5.26 -30.02
CA LYS A 61 -31.85 5.74 -29.09
C LYS A 61 -31.38 6.95 -28.27
N VAL A 62 -30.13 6.93 -27.81
CA VAL A 62 -29.58 7.95 -26.91
C VAL A 62 -29.04 9.14 -27.70
N PHE A 63 -28.31 8.89 -28.79
CA PHE A 63 -27.58 9.90 -29.55
C PHE A 63 -28.20 10.27 -30.90
N GLY A 64 -29.18 9.51 -31.38
CA GLY A 64 -29.88 9.75 -32.65
C GLY A 64 -29.29 8.96 -33.83
N TYR A 65 -29.92 9.12 -35.00
CA TYR A 65 -29.43 8.57 -36.26
C TYR A 65 -28.41 9.51 -36.90
N PRO A 66 -27.50 9.01 -37.76
CA PRO A 66 -26.61 9.87 -38.53
C PRO A 66 -27.38 10.63 -39.63
N HIS A 67 -27.23 11.95 -39.71
CA HIS A 67 -27.81 12.78 -40.77
C HIS A 67 -26.71 13.40 -41.64
N PRO A 68 -26.24 12.71 -42.69
CA PRO A 68 -25.14 13.19 -43.54
C PRO A 68 -25.47 14.50 -44.29
N GLU A 69 -26.75 14.81 -44.45
CA GLU A 69 -27.27 15.97 -45.19
C GLU A 69 -27.20 17.28 -44.41
N SER A 70 -26.97 17.24 -43.08
CA SER A 70 -27.11 18.41 -42.19
C SER A 70 -25.85 18.74 -41.39
N GLY A 71 -24.69 18.22 -41.81
CA GLY A 71 -23.42 18.48 -41.14
C GLY A 71 -23.25 17.76 -39.80
N ASP A 72 -24.07 16.73 -39.51
CA ASP A 72 -23.86 15.88 -38.35
C ASP A 72 -22.52 15.15 -38.47
N PRO A 73 -21.62 15.22 -37.47
CA PRO A 73 -20.28 14.70 -37.59
C PRO A 73 -20.24 13.17 -37.52
N TYR A 74 -19.17 12.60 -38.09
CA TYR A 74 -18.90 11.17 -38.22
C TYR A 74 -18.79 10.38 -36.90
N LEU A 75 -19.11 10.99 -35.74
CA LEU A 75 -19.07 10.35 -34.43
C LEU A 75 -19.95 9.11 -34.38
N ILE A 76 -21.20 9.20 -34.87
CA ILE A 76 -22.14 8.08 -34.84
C ILE A 76 -21.63 6.95 -35.74
N TYR A 77 -21.14 7.27 -36.94
CA TYR A 77 -20.51 6.27 -37.81
C TYR A 77 -19.29 5.61 -37.18
N ALA A 78 -18.41 6.37 -36.52
CA ALA A 78 -17.25 5.81 -35.81
C ALA A 78 -17.66 4.92 -34.64
N ALA A 79 -18.69 5.32 -33.88
CA ALA A 79 -19.25 4.54 -32.79
C ALA A 79 -19.90 3.23 -33.27
N GLU A 80 -20.61 3.28 -34.41
CA GLU A 80 -21.19 2.09 -35.04
C GLU A 80 -20.12 1.09 -35.46
N GLN A 81 -19.07 1.56 -36.16
CA GLN A 81 -17.97 0.69 -36.59
C GLN A 81 -17.21 0.08 -35.39
N TYR A 82 -17.06 0.85 -34.31
CA TYR A 82 -16.42 0.34 -33.10
C TYR A 82 -17.27 -0.72 -32.38
N LEU A 83 -18.59 -0.51 -32.26
CA LEU A 83 -19.51 -1.45 -31.62
C LEU A 83 -19.72 -2.76 -32.41
N LEU A 84 -19.24 -2.85 -33.65
CA LEU A 84 -19.16 -4.12 -34.39
C LEU A 84 -18.04 -5.03 -33.87
N VAL A 85 -17.02 -4.46 -33.24
CA VAL A 85 -15.80 -5.16 -32.80
C VAL A 85 -15.70 -5.23 -31.27
N ALA A 86 -16.34 -4.31 -30.55
CA ALA A 86 -16.28 -4.18 -29.10
C ALA A 86 -17.66 -4.01 -28.44
N ASN A 87 -17.74 -4.34 -27.15
CA ASN A 87 -19.00 -4.41 -26.40
C ASN A 87 -19.24 -3.20 -25.46
N GLU A 88 -18.25 -2.34 -25.24
CA GLU A 88 -18.35 -1.20 -24.32
C GLU A 88 -17.73 0.06 -24.93
N LEU A 89 -18.54 1.11 -25.09
CA LEU A 89 -18.12 2.40 -25.62
C LEU A 89 -18.65 3.54 -24.74
N TYR A 90 -17.77 4.42 -24.26
CA TYR A 90 -18.19 5.67 -23.62
C TYR A 90 -18.31 6.77 -24.67
N ILE A 91 -19.46 7.44 -24.72
CA ILE A 91 -19.68 8.57 -25.63
C ILE A 91 -19.99 9.82 -24.81
N VAL A 92 -19.30 10.92 -25.14
CA VAL A 92 -19.60 12.26 -24.62
C VAL A 92 -20.07 13.11 -25.80
N ARG A 93 -21.33 13.56 -25.74
CA ARG A 93 -21.85 14.54 -26.70
C ARG A 93 -21.39 15.94 -26.32
N VAL A 94 -20.75 16.59 -27.28
CA VAL A 94 -20.37 18.00 -27.23
C VAL A 94 -21.47 18.81 -27.92
N ALA A 95 -22.06 19.76 -27.20
CA ALA A 95 -23.02 20.72 -27.73
C ALA A 95 -22.98 22.00 -26.89
N GLN A 96 -23.44 23.10 -27.47
CA GLN A 96 -23.49 24.38 -26.77
C GLN A 96 -24.73 24.41 -25.87
N THR A 97 -24.58 24.93 -24.65
CA THR A 97 -25.65 24.97 -23.63
C THR A 97 -26.39 26.30 -23.59
N ASP A 98 -25.98 27.29 -24.40
CA ASP A 98 -26.65 28.59 -24.49
C ASP A 98 -27.85 28.49 -25.43
N ALA A 99 -29.03 28.86 -24.93
CA ALA A 99 -30.30 28.73 -25.65
C ALA A 99 -30.48 29.78 -26.77
N MET A 100 -29.61 30.79 -26.86
CA MET A 100 -29.76 31.95 -27.75
C MET A 100 -28.70 32.06 -28.84
N SER A 101 -27.83 31.05 -28.99
CA SER A 101 -26.76 31.06 -29.99
C SER A 101 -27.03 30.02 -31.08
N ASP A 102 -26.89 30.43 -32.33
CA ASP A 102 -27.03 29.61 -33.54
C ASP A 102 -25.67 29.03 -33.97
N GLU A 103 -24.66 29.15 -33.13
CA GLU A 103 -23.29 28.74 -33.41
C GLU A 103 -23.00 27.33 -32.87
N SER A 104 -22.29 26.54 -33.68
CA SER A 104 -21.79 25.22 -33.27
C SER A 104 -20.78 25.34 -32.12
N ALA A 105 -20.85 24.42 -31.15
CA ALA A 105 -19.91 24.40 -30.03
C ALA A 105 -18.47 24.22 -30.52
N LYS A 106 -17.61 25.22 -30.28
CA LYS A 106 -16.24 25.22 -30.80
C LYS A 106 -15.28 24.36 -29.96
N THR A 107 -15.55 24.25 -28.66
CA THR A 107 -14.71 23.49 -27.73
C THR A 107 -15.55 22.70 -26.71
N ALA A 108 -15.11 21.48 -26.41
CA ALA A 108 -15.51 20.75 -25.21
C ALA A 108 -14.29 20.55 -24.34
N HIS A 109 -14.45 20.64 -23.02
CA HIS A 109 -13.40 20.23 -22.10
C HIS A 109 -13.94 19.45 -20.91
N VAL A 110 -13.12 18.54 -20.40
CA VAL A 110 -13.33 17.86 -19.12
C VAL A 110 -12.07 18.02 -18.29
N ASP A 111 -12.24 18.54 -17.08
CA ASP A 111 -11.19 18.60 -16.08
C ASP A 111 -11.18 17.33 -15.24
N VAL A 112 -10.02 16.70 -15.10
CA VAL A 112 -9.80 15.60 -14.16
C VAL A 112 -9.18 16.17 -12.89
N PRO A 113 -9.92 16.20 -11.76
CA PRO A 113 -9.39 16.69 -10.49
C PRO A 113 -8.13 15.89 -10.10
N SER A 114 -7.14 16.59 -9.53
CA SER A 114 -5.99 15.92 -8.93
C SER A 114 -6.44 14.98 -7.82
N ALA A 115 -5.76 13.83 -7.71
CA ALA A 115 -6.01 12.85 -6.66
C ALA A 115 -5.90 13.46 -5.25
N GLY A 116 -5.12 14.53 -5.08
CA GLY A 116 -4.90 15.23 -3.82
C GLY A 116 -3.42 15.42 -3.54
N GLY A 117 -3.06 15.53 -2.27
CA GLY A 117 -1.68 15.75 -1.85
C GLY A 117 -0.86 14.47 -1.75
N GLN A 118 0.46 14.65 -1.82
CA GLN A 118 1.44 13.63 -1.44
C GLN A 118 1.39 13.39 0.07
N ILE A 119 1.75 12.18 0.49
CA ILE A 119 1.99 11.92 1.91
C ILE A 119 3.43 12.36 2.20
N ILE A 120 3.60 13.34 3.08
CA ILE A 120 4.91 13.80 3.57
C ILE A 120 4.84 13.78 5.09
N ILE A 121 5.82 13.14 5.72
CA ILE A 121 5.92 13.03 7.17
C ILE A 121 7.31 13.48 7.58
N THR A 122 7.39 14.58 8.32
CA THR A 122 8.64 15.13 8.84
C THR A 122 8.83 14.72 10.29
N SER A 123 10.02 14.26 10.65
CA SER A 123 10.43 13.94 12.02
C SER A 123 10.07 15.04 13.03
N THR A 124 9.66 14.65 14.24
CA THR A 124 9.47 15.60 15.36
C THR A 124 10.79 16.00 16.02
N THR A 125 11.80 15.13 15.95
CA THR A 125 13.10 15.27 16.61
C THR A 125 14.13 15.86 15.64
N ALA A 126 14.79 16.94 16.04
CA ALA A 126 15.92 17.46 15.28
C ALA A 126 17.16 16.57 15.49
N GLY A 127 17.96 16.39 14.44
CA GLY A 127 19.24 15.69 14.52
C GLY A 127 20.26 16.45 15.40
N PRO A 128 21.42 15.82 15.69
CA PRO A 128 21.93 14.60 15.06
C PRO A 128 21.21 13.32 15.52
N TYR A 129 21.03 12.39 14.57
CA TYR A 129 20.45 11.07 14.84
C TYR A 129 21.56 10.11 15.25
N VAL A 130 21.53 9.65 16.50
CA VAL A 130 22.49 8.69 17.06
C VAL A 130 21.84 7.32 17.18
N PHE A 131 22.29 6.36 16.38
CA PHE A 131 21.87 4.96 16.43
C PHE A 131 22.91 4.15 17.19
N ALA A 132 22.54 3.61 18.35
CA ALA A 132 23.43 2.79 19.18
C ALA A 132 23.64 1.38 18.58
N THR A 133 22.69 0.90 17.79
CA THR A 133 22.70 -0.38 17.09
C THR A 133 22.16 -0.18 15.69
N ASP A 134 22.45 -1.12 14.80
CA ASP A 134 21.83 -1.17 13.48
C ASP A 134 20.31 -1.18 13.63
N SER A 135 19.65 -0.35 12.83
CA SER A 135 18.22 -0.11 12.89
C SER A 135 17.62 -0.19 11.51
N PHE A 136 16.31 -0.43 11.42
CA PHE A 136 15.67 -0.75 10.15
C PHE A 136 14.47 0.14 9.83
N PHE A 137 14.15 0.26 8.55
CA PHE A 137 12.96 0.94 8.05
C PHE A 137 12.21 0.05 7.06
N ARG A 138 10.92 -0.20 7.33
CA ARG A 138 10.00 -0.99 6.52
C ARG A 138 8.64 -0.30 6.42
N TRP A 139 8.00 -0.41 5.26
CA TRP A 139 6.75 0.31 5.01
C TRP A 139 5.75 -0.52 4.20
N ARG A 140 4.47 -0.15 4.32
CA ARG A 140 3.42 -0.51 3.35
C ARG A 140 2.98 0.72 2.61
N LEU A 141 2.67 0.52 1.33
CA LEU A 141 2.06 1.54 0.50
C LEU A 141 0.70 1.03 0.03
N ASN A 142 -0.36 1.78 0.30
CA ASN A 142 -1.74 1.44 -0.07
C ASN A 142 -2.16 0.04 0.44
N GLY A 143 -1.69 -0.35 1.63
CA GLY A 143 -1.95 -1.66 2.24
C GLY A 143 -1.14 -2.82 1.68
N VAL A 144 -0.20 -2.58 0.76
CA VAL A 144 0.71 -3.60 0.21
C VAL A 144 2.08 -3.50 0.89
N ASP A 145 2.55 -4.62 1.43
CA ASP A 145 3.89 -4.74 2.02
C ASP A 145 4.98 -4.60 0.96
N HIS A 146 5.97 -3.75 1.24
CA HIS A 146 7.14 -3.68 0.41
C HIS A 146 8.13 -4.81 0.73
N SER A 147 8.82 -5.32 -0.29
CA SER A 147 9.77 -6.43 -0.14
C SER A 147 11.12 -6.01 0.43
N LYS A 148 11.45 -4.72 0.36
CA LYS A 148 12.72 -4.16 0.85
C LYS A 148 12.59 -3.72 2.30
N THR A 149 13.63 -4.02 3.07
CA THR A 149 13.88 -3.46 4.39
C THR A 149 15.14 -2.61 4.29
N LEU A 150 15.04 -1.31 4.62
CA LEU A 150 16.20 -0.41 4.61
C LEU A 150 16.97 -0.56 5.92
N VAL A 151 18.28 -0.39 5.83
CA VAL A 151 19.19 -0.51 6.96
C VAL A 151 19.83 0.84 7.26
N VAL A 152 19.87 1.19 8.54
CA VAL A 152 20.64 2.30 9.09
C VAL A 152 21.66 1.69 10.03
N LEU A 153 22.95 1.85 9.70
CA LEU A 153 24.03 1.32 10.52
C LEU A 153 24.15 2.10 11.83
N ALA A 154 24.69 1.46 12.87
CA ALA A 154 25.03 2.13 14.10
C ALA A 154 26.01 3.29 13.84
N GLY A 155 25.70 4.48 14.34
CA GLY A 155 26.46 5.68 14.03
C GLY A 155 25.75 6.97 14.37
N THR A 156 26.39 8.10 14.06
CA THR A 156 25.82 9.45 14.21
C THR A 156 25.66 10.08 12.85
N TYR A 157 24.44 10.53 12.54
CA TYR A 157 24.07 11.10 11.25
C TYR A 157 23.47 12.49 11.41
N THR A 158 23.82 13.40 10.51
CA THR A 158 23.02 14.62 10.29
C THR A 158 21.76 14.25 9.51
N ALA A 159 20.71 15.08 9.56
CA ALA A 159 19.48 14.80 8.81
C ALA A 159 19.72 14.67 7.29
N PRO A 160 20.56 15.51 6.64
CA PRO A 160 20.86 15.35 5.22
C PRO A 160 21.64 14.08 4.92
N GLN A 161 22.61 13.71 5.77
CA GLN A 161 23.39 12.49 5.59
C GLN A 161 22.49 11.26 5.66
N LEU A 162 21.63 11.17 6.68
CA LEU A 162 20.72 10.05 6.85
C LEU A 162 19.73 9.93 5.67
N ALA A 163 19.21 11.06 5.17
CA ALA A 163 18.33 11.06 4.02
C ALA A 163 19.02 10.57 2.74
N VAL A 164 20.29 10.94 2.53
CA VAL A 164 21.09 10.44 1.40
C VAL A 164 21.33 8.94 1.52
N ASP A 165 21.77 8.47 2.70
CA ASP A 165 22.10 7.06 2.93
C ASP A 165 20.89 6.13 2.77
N LEU A 166 19.70 6.58 3.19
CA LEU A 166 18.45 5.87 2.96
C LEU A 166 18.00 5.93 1.49
N ASN A 167 18.19 7.06 0.82
CA ASN A 167 17.86 7.18 -0.60
C ASN A 167 18.76 6.33 -1.51
N LEU A 168 19.98 6.01 -1.09
CA LEU A 168 20.84 5.08 -1.85
C LEU A 168 20.30 3.64 -1.87
N GLN A 169 19.39 3.31 -0.94
CA GLN A 169 18.79 1.96 -0.83
C GLN A 169 17.42 1.87 -1.51
N VAL A 170 16.84 3.00 -1.92
CA VAL A 170 15.53 3.06 -2.57
C VAL A 170 15.63 3.54 -4.02
N ASP A 171 14.83 2.96 -4.89
CA ASP A 171 14.57 3.46 -6.23
C ASP A 171 13.23 4.24 -6.21
N PRO A 172 13.24 5.57 -6.39
CA PRO A 172 12.04 6.39 -6.30
C PRO A 172 10.98 6.04 -7.36
N LEU A 173 11.33 5.36 -8.45
CA LEU A 173 10.40 4.94 -9.49
C LEU A 173 9.69 3.62 -9.17
N LEU A 174 10.32 2.75 -8.36
CA LEU A 174 9.81 1.41 -8.06
C LEU A 174 9.28 1.31 -6.64
N ASP A 175 10.01 1.85 -5.67
CA ASP A 175 9.79 1.60 -4.24
C ASP A 175 8.72 2.52 -3.61
N GLY A 176 8.36 3.60 -4.32
CA GLY A 176 7.22 4.44 -3.97
C GLY A 176 7.41 5.41 -2.81
N ILE A 177 8.63 5.51 -2.30
CA ILE A 177 9.02 6.48 -1.27
C ILE A 177 10.35 7.15 -1.60
N SER A 178 10.59 8.30 -1.00
CA SER A 178 11.88 8.98 -0.97
C SER A 178 12.06 9.71 0.36
N PHE A 179 13.31 9.92 0.76
CA PHE A 179 13.66 10.67 1.96
C PHE A 179 14.10 12.08 1.61
N THR A 180 13.64 13.05 2.37
CA THR A 180 14.01 14.46 2.24
C THR A 180 14.34 15.03 3.62
N THR A 181 14.64 16.32 3.67
CA THR A 181 14.81 17.04 4.94
C THR A 181 13.84 18.21 5.01
N ASP A 182 13.58 18.69 6.21
CA ASP A 182 12.90 19.95 6.41
C ASP A 182 13.69 21.12 5.80
N PRO A 183 13.07 22.29 5.55
CA PRO A 183 13.76 23.44 4.96
C PRO A 183 15.00 23.90 5.76
N THR A 184 15.04 23.63 7.06
CA THR A 184 16.18 23.92 7.95
C THR A 184 17.24 22.83 7.99
N GLN A 185 17.05 21.72 7.27
CA GLN A 185 17.97 20.59 7.18
C GLN A 185 18.33 19.94 8.53
N THR A 186 17.43 20.04 9.49
CA THR A 186 17.55 19.53 10.85
C THR A 186 16.74 18.26 11.07
N LYS A 187 15.70 18.02 10.28
CA LYS A 187 14.75 16.92 10.45
C LYS A 187 14.69 16.07 9.20
N ILE A 188 14.67 14.75 9.37
CA ILE A 188 14.42 13.83 8.27
C ILE A 188 12.93 13.79 7.95
N ALA A 189 12.58 13.66 6.67
CA ALA A 189 11.22 13.46 6.23
C ALA A 189 11.15 12.28 5.26
N VAL A 190 10.02 11.60 5.24
CA VAL A 190 9.69 10.56 4.26
C VAL A 190 8.47 11.00 3.46
N GLN A 191 8.49 10.74 2.17
CA GLN A 191 7.42 11.15 1.26
C GLN A 191 7.13 10.11 0.18
N THR A 192 5.87 9.98 -0.24
CA THR A 192 5.44 8.99 -1.26
C THR A 192 5.69 9.49 -2.68
N THR A 193 6.32 8.73 -3.57
CA THR A 193 6.67 9.26 -4.91
C THR A 193 5.55 9.13 -5.94
N TRP A 194 4.67 8.13 -5.81
CA TRP A 194 3.55 7.90 -6.74
C TRP A 194 2.19 7.67 -6.08
N ALA A 195 2.12 7.56 -4.75
CA ALA A 195 0.86 7.46 -4.01
C ALA A 195 0.38 8.85 -3.56
N PHE A 196 -0.72 9.32 -4.14
CA PHE A 196 -1.30 10.63 -3.90
C PHE A 196 -2.81 10.53 -3.61
N GLY A 197 -3.31 11.45 -2.79
CA GLY A 197 -4.74 11.61 -2.54
C GLY A 197 -5.29 10.84 -1.34
N PRO A 198 -6.60 10.95 -1.07
CA PRO A 198 -7.21 10.44 0.17
C PRO A 198 -7.25 8.92 0.25
N ASN A 199 -7.16 8.24 -0.90
CA ASN A 199 -7.11 6.78 -0.97
C ASN A 199 -5.67 6.25 -0.91
N ALA A 200 -4.66 7.13 -0.97
CA ALA A 200 -3.28 6.73 -0.75
C ALA A 200 -3.02 6.55 0.74
N SER A 201 -2.25 5.53 1.09
CA SER A 201 -1.80 5.34 2.47
C SER A 201 -0.32 4.94 2.51
N LEU A 202 0.39 5.49 3.50
CA LEU A 202 1.74 5.12 3.86
C LEU A 202 1.69 4.61 5.30
N GLU A 203 2.19 3.39 5.50
CA GLU A 203 2.25 2.77 6.81
C GLU A 203 3.68 2.48 7.20
N PHE A 204 4.01 2.76 8.45
CA PHE A 204 5.23 2.28 9.07
C PHE A 204 4.99 0.88 9.64
N VAL A 205 5.69 -0.10 9.08
CA VAL A 205 5.65 -1.50 9.54
C VAL A 205 6.78 -1.68 10.53
N SER A 206 6.48 -1.72 11.82
CA SER A 206 7.53 -1.89 12.82
C SER A 206 7.94 -3.36 12.86
N ILE A 207 9.24 -3.53 12.72
CA ILE A 207 9.97 -4.79 12.81
C ILE A 207 10.94 -4.68 13.99
N GLN A 208 11.72 -5.74 14.25
CA GLN A 208 12.76 -5.67 15.26
C GLN A 208 13.74 -4.53 14.98
N SER A 209 14.04 -3.71 15.99
CA SER A 209 14.94 -2.55 15.89
C SER A 209 14.53 -1.50 14.83
N SER A 210 13.23 -1.21 14.68
CA SER A 210 12.76 -0.16 13.77
C SER A 210 13.17 1.25 14.20
N ILE A 211 13.45 2.16 13.24
CA ILE A 211 13.81 3.56 13.54
C ILE A 211 12.64 4.44 14.00
N TYR A 212 11.41 3.92 13.96
CA TYR A 212 10.16 4.57 14.34
C TYR A 212 9.39 3.71 15.37
N GLY A 213 8.36 4.31 15.98
CA GLY A 213 7.55 3.70 17.03
C GLY A 213 7.60 4.47 18.34
N GLY A 214 7.13 3.87 19.44
CA GLY A 214 7.25 4.44 20.79
C GLY A 214 8.70 4.47 21.28
N LEU A 215 8.94 4.40 22.59
CA LEU A 215 10.30 4.27 23.13
C LEU A 215 10.91 2.93 22.71
N VAL A 216 11.59 2.91 21.56
CA VAL A 216 12.40 1.78 21.08
C VAL A 216 13.41 1.41 22.16
N THR A 217 13.91 0.17 22.17
CA THR A 217 15.07 -0.20 22.99
C THR A 217 16.28 0.62 22.52
N GLY A 218 16.59 1.73 23.21
CA GLY A 218 17.56 2.74 22.77
C GLY A 218 16.95 4.13 22.45
N GLY A 219 15.63 4.26 22.52
CA GLY A 219 14.87 5.48 22.23
C GLY A 219 14.50 5.63 20.75
N ASN A 220 13.37 6.27 20.45
CA ASN A 220 13.03 6.66 19.08
C ASN A 220 13.82 7.91 18.69
N VAL A 221 14.93 7.68 18.00
CA VAL A 221 15.83 8.75 17.56
C VAL A 221 15.17 9.65 16.50
N THR A 222 14.28 9.09 15.67
CA THR A 222 13.64 9.83 14.56
C THR A 222 12.35 10.53 14.94
N GLY A 223 11.74 10.22 16.08
CA GLY A 223 10.46 10.82 16.48
C GLY A 223 9.29 10.56 15.50
N LEU A 224 9.42 9.55 14.64
CA LEU A 224 8.36 9.09 13.72
C LEU A 224 7.55 7.96 14.36
N GLY A 225 6.24 7.93 14.14
CA GLY A 225 5.36 6.85 14.61
C GLY A 225 5.25 6.74 16.13
N THR A 226 5.43 7.82 16.89
CA THR A 226 5.51 7.79 18.36
C THR A 226 4.23 7.33 19.07
N GLY A 227 3.09 7.35 18.39
CA GLY A 227 1.82 6.84 18.88
C GLY A 227 1.61 5.33 18.66
N MET A 228 2.53 4.65 17.95
CA MET A 228 2.46 3.20 17.81
C MET A 228 2.71 2.52 19.16
N THR A 229 1.93 1.48 19.46
CA THR A 229 2.00 0.77 20.76
C THR A 229 2.48 -0.67 20.58
N GLN A 230 3.07 -1.23 21.64
CA GLN A 230 3.49 -2.63 21.70
C GLN A 230 2.27 -3.52 21.97
N ALA A 231 2.34 -4.79 21.58
CA ALA A 231 1.36 -5.78 22.05
C ALA A 231 1.66 -6.05 23.52
N GLN A 232 0.66 -5.92 24.40
CA GLN A 232 0.83 -6.01 25.84
C GLN A 232 -0.20 -6.95 26.47
N LEU A 233 0.29 -7.86 27.32
CA LEU A 233 -0.53 -8.76 28.12
C LEU A 233 -0.19 -8.57 29.60
N VAL A 234 -1.19 -8.20 30.40
CA VAL A 234 -1.04 -8.02 31.85
C VAL A 234 -1.84 -9.10 32.56
N GLY A 235 -1.19 -9.81 33.47
CA GLY A 235 -1.82 -10.80 34.34
C GLY A 235 -2.82 -10.15 35.30
N THR A 236 -3.83 -10.92 35.70
CA THR A 236 -4.88 -10.47 36.63
C THR A 236 -4.64 -10.90 38.07
N ALA A 237 -3.72 -11.84 38.31
CA ALA A 237 -3.39 -12.31 39.65
C ALA A 237 -2.18 -11.54 40.20
N SER A 238 -2.40 -10.81 41.29
CA SER A 238 -1.37 -10.02 41.97
C SER A 238 -0.54 -10.82 42.97
N GLN A 239 -0.92 -12.06 43.24
CA GLN A 239 -0.31 -12.93 44.23
C GLN A 239 -0.69 -14.37 43.97
N TYR A 240 0.08 -15.29 44.54
CA TYR A 240 -0.30 -16.68 44.58
C TYR A 240 0.14 -17.33 45.91
N PRO A 241 -0.70 -18.12 46.58
CA PRO A 241 -2.12 -18.37 46.27
C PRO A 241 -3.00 -17.13 46.48
N LEU A 242 -4.05 -16.98 45.67
CA LEU A 242 -4.94 -15.81 45.73
C LEU A 242 -5.65 -15.66 47.08
N ALA A 243 -5.97 -16.78 47.74
CA ALA A 243 -6.78 -16.80 48.97
C ALA A 243 -6.08 -16.22 50.22
N TYR A 244 -4.74 -16.27 50.28
CA TYR A 244 -3.98 -15.88 51.48
C TYR A 244 -2.58 -15.32 51.19
N GLY A 245 -2.23 -15.10 49.93
CA GLY A 245 -0.97 -14.48 49.54
C GLY A 245 -0.90 -12.99 49.90
N THR A 246 0.31 -12.44 49.84
CA THR A 246 0.55 -10.99 49.89
C THR A 246 0.75 -10.48 48.47
N ALA A 247 0.14 -9.34 48.13
CA ALA A 247 0.28 -8.74 46.81
C ALA A 247 1.75 -8.52 46.44
N GLY A 248 2.13 -8.90 45.22
CA GLY A 248 3.49 -8.87 44.71
C GLY A 248 4.33 -10.07 45.14
N VAL A 249 3.75 -11.05 45.83
CA VAL A 249 4.46 -12.25 46.28
C VAL A 249 3.75 -13.50 45.76
N HIS A 250 4.52 -14.36 45.12
CA HIS A 250 4.07 -15.60 44.50
C HIS A 250 4.79 -16.76 45.20
N ASP A 251 4.06 -17.46 46.07
CA ASP A 251 4.51 -18.66 46.73
C ASP A 251 4.35 -19.87 45.80
N LEU A 252 5.42 -20.23 45.11
CA LEU A 252 5.40 -21.31 44.12
C LEU A 252 5.80 -22.66 44.73
N ARG A 253 5.92 -22.75 46.06
CA ARG A 253 6.27 -23.99 46.77
C ARG A 253 5.21 -25.06 46.56
N GLY A 254 5.68 -26.29 46.33
CA GLY A 254 4.81 -27.45 46.13
C GLY A 254 4.17 -27.55 44.75
N LEU A 255 4.47 -26.61 43.84
CA LEU A 255 4.09 -26.69 42.43
C LEU A 255 5.21 -27.37 41.63
N THR A 256 4.84 -28.04 40.53
CA THR A 256 5.80 -28.76 39.68
C THR A 256 5.55 -28.47 38.21
N GLY A 257 6.60 -28.44 37.38
CA GLY A 257 6.48 -28.33 35.92
C GLY A 257 5.92 -26.99 35.41
N LEU A 258 6.11 -25.91 36.17
CA LEU A 258 5.74 -24.55 35.79
C LEU A 258 6.51 -24.06 34.57
N ASN A 259 5.79 -23.61 33.56
CA ASN A 259 6.30 -22.94 32.38
C ASN A 259 5.33 -21.86 31.87
N ILE A 260 5.86 -20.95 31.06
CA ILE A 260 5.08 -20.02 30.25
C ILE A 260 5.53 -20.18 28.80
N GLN A 261 4.60 -20.50 27.92
CA GLN A 261 4.88 -20.63 26.48
C GLN A 261 4.38 -19.37 25.77
N LEU A 262 5.33 -18.59 25.25
CA LEU A 262 5.07 -17.36 24.50
C LEU A 262 5.24 -17.59 23.00
N VAL A 263 4.41 -16.93 22.22
CA VAL A 263 4.58 -16.77 20.78
C VAL A 263 4.53 -15.27 20.47
N VAL A 264 5.53 -14.80 19.73
CA VAL A 264 5.62 -13.44 19.22
C VAL A 264 5.56 -13.51 17.70
N ASP A 265 4.97 -12.50 17.06
CA ASP A 265 4.88 -12.37 15.62
C ASP A 265 4.97 -10.88 15.24
N GLY A 266 5.41 -10.58 14.03
CA GLY A 266 5.60 -9.21 13.52
C GLY A 266 7.02 -8.64 13.66
N THR A 267 8.01 -9.43 14.09
CA THR A 267 9.40 -8.96 14.24
C THR A 267 10.22 -8.99 12.95
N ASP A 268 9.76 -9.70 11.93
CA ASP A 268 10.50 -10.04 10.69
C ASP A 268 11.77 -10.86 10.96
N ASN A 269 11.77 -11.60 12.08
CA ASN A 269 12.87 -12.46 12.49
C ASN A 269 12.40 -13.90 12.60
N VAL A 270 12.94 -14.77 11.73
CA VAL A 270 12.56 -16.19 11.63
C VAL A 270 12.81 -17.00 12.91
N LEU A 271 13.68 -16.52 13.81
CA LEU A 271 13.96 -17.19 15.09
C LEU A 271 12.96 -16.80 16.19
N VAL A 272 12.18 -15.74 15.96
CA VAL A 272 11.24 -15.18 16.93
C VAL A 272 9.80 -15.36 16.45
N ASP A 273 9.53 -15.03 15.18
CA ASP A 273 8.19 -15.00 14.62
C ASP A 273 7.57 -16.38 14.51
N ASN A 274 6.38 -16.52 15.10
CA ASN A 274 5.62 -17.76 15.16
C ASN A 274 6.38 -18.95 15.81
N VAL A 275 7.46 -18.66 16.53
CA VAL A 275 8.23 -19.65 17.29
C VAL A 275 7.72 -19.70 18.73
N VAL A 276 7.49 -20.91 19.25
CA VAL A 276 7.10 -21.10 20.65
C VAL A 276 8.34 -21.02 21.54
N GLN A 277 8.39 -19.97 22.37
CA GLN A 277 9.44 -19.79 23.37
C GLN A 277 8.93 -20.27 24.72
N THR A 278 9.53 -21.35 25.24
CA THR A 278 9.13 -21.94 26.52
C THR A 278 10.02 -21.40 27.62
N ILE A 279 9.47 -20.53 28.46
CA ILE A 279 10.10 -20.02 29.68
C ILE A 279 9.93 -21.07 30.76
N ASP A 280 11.04 -21.61 31.24
CA ASP A 280 11.06 -22.60 32.31
C ASP A 280 10.99 -21.91 33.67
N LEU A 281 9.99 -22.19 34.50
CA LEU A 281 9.89 -21.59 35.85
C LEU A 281 10.24 -22.61 36.95
N THR A 282 10.82 -23.76 36.61
CA THR A 282 11.19 -24.79 37.57
C THR A 282 12.10 -24.31 38.70
N PRO A 283 13.10 -23.45 38.48
CA PRO A 283 13.96 -22.99 39.58
C PRO A 283 13.26 -22.09 40.59
N LEU A 284 12.08 -21.56 40.27
CA LEU A 284 11.30 -20.72 41.19
C LEU A 284 10.38 -21.53 42.11
N GLN A 285 10.17 -22.83 41.86
CA GLN A 285 9.20 -23.70 42.57
C GLN A 285 9.57 -24.06 44.01
N ALA A 286 10.80 -23.79 44.44
CA ALA A 286 11.26 -24.13 45.80
C ALA A 286 11.14 -22.96 46.79
N SER A 287 10.69 -21.79 46.34
CA SER A 287 10.77 -20.55 47.09
C SER A 287 9.51 -19.70 46.94
N GLN A 288 9.32 -18.82 47.91
CA GLN A 288 8.40 -17.70 47.79
C GLN A 288 9.14 -16.56 47.07
N ASN A 289 8.62 -16.13 45.93
CA ASN A 289 9.29 -15.16 45.07
C ASN A 289 8.50 -13.86 45.00
N THR A 290 9.19 -12.73 45.11
CA THR A 290 8.59 -11.43 44.79
C THR A 290 8.38 -11.31 43.28
N ILE A 291 7.43 -10.48 42.86
CA ILE A 291 7.17 -10.24 41.44
C ILE A 291 8.44 -9.75 40.72
N THR A 292 9.27 -8.96 41.39
CA THR A 292 10.57 -8.52 40.87
C THR A 292 11.52 -9.69 40.62
N GLN A 293 11.60 -10.65 41.55
CA GLN A 293 12.43 -11.86 41.36
C GLN A 293 11.93 -12.70 40.19
N VAL A 294 10.61 -12.87 40.06
CA VAL A 294 9.99 -13.58 38.93
C VAL A 294 10.32 -12.90 37.60
N VAL A 295 10.12 -11.58 37.52
CA VAL A 295 10.40 -10.79 36.30
C VAL A 295 11.88 -10.86 35.91
N ASN A 296 12.79 -10.69 36.87
CA ASN A 296 14.23 -10.73 36.61
C ASN A 296 14.66 -12.10 36.10
N TYR A 297 14.17 -13.17 36.74
CA TYR A 297 14.46 -14.53 36.33
C TYR A 297 13.94 -14.85 34.92
N ILE A 298 12.69 -14.47 34.62
CA ILE A 298 12.12 -14.66 33.28
C ILE A 298 12.95 -13.95 32.22
N ASN A 299 13.32 -12.68 32.47
CA ASN A 299 14.12 -11.92 31.51
C ASN A 299 15.54 -12.50 31.35
N SER A 300 16.13 -13.13 32.38
CA SER A 300 17.47 -13.75 32.27
C SER A 300 17.52 -14.94 31.30
N GLN A 301 16.38 -15.54 30.94
CA GLN A 301 16.35 -16.65 29.99
C GLN A 301 16.51 -16.22 28.53
N LYS A 302 16.46 -14.92 28.24
CA LYS A 302 16.71 -14.38 26.90
C LYS A 302 18.20 -14.45 26.56
N VAL A 303 18.53 -14.71 25.29
CA VAL A 303 19.93 -14.75 24.78
C VAL A 303 20.70 -13.49 25.12
N ILE A 304 20.07 -12.31 24.99
CA ILE A 304 20.69 -11.02 25.33
C ILE A 304 21.16 -10.91 26.80
N ASN A 305 20.57 -11.71 27.69
CA ASN A 305 20.88 -11.75 29.12
C ASN A 305 21.63 -13.04 29.54
N GLY A 306 22.16 -13.80 28.58
CA GLY A 306 22.93 -15.03 28.83
C GLY A 306 22.12 -16.33 28.85
N GLY A 307 20.83 -16.28 28.50
CA GLY A 307 19.97 -17.47 28.35
C GLY A 307 19.96 -18.05 26.94
N THR A 308 18.92 -18.85 26.62
CA THR A 308 18.80 -19.58 25.34
C THR A 308 17.60 -19.16 24.49
N LEU A 309 16.65 -18.38 25.04
CA LEU A 309 15.45 -17.95 24.32
C LEU A 309 15.74 -16.77 23.40
N ALA A 310 15.26 -16.84 22.16
CA ALA A 310 15.52 -15.83 21.13
C ALA A 310 15.07 -14.41 21.52
N GLY A 311 14.00 -14.26 22.31
CA GLY A 311 13.51 -12.98 22.80
C GLY A 311 12.44 -12.36 21.92
N GLY A 312 12.51 -11.05 21.67
CA GLY A 312 11.47 -10.27 20.99
C GLY A 312 10.30 -9.84 21.90
N TRP A 313 10.43 -10.11 23.20
CA TRP A 313 9.51 -9.75 24.25
C TRP A 313 10.28 -9.33 25.50
N THR A 314 9.62 -8.54 26.34
CA THR A 314 10.12 -8.13 27.64
C THR A 314 9.07 -8.40 28.70
N CYS A 315 9.50 -9.09 29.77
CA CYS A 315 8.69 -9.30 30.96
C CYS A 315 8.87 -8.11 31.91
N TYR A 316 7.80 -7.69 32.57
CA TYR A 316 7.83 -6.58 33.52
C TYR A 316 6.68 -6.71 34.52
N ALA A 317 6.69 -5.89 35.56
CA ALA A 317 5.62 -5.86 36.57
C ALA A 317 4.71 -4.64 36.34
N VAL A 318 3.39 -4.85 36.39
CA VAL A 318 2.40 -3.78 36.52
C VAL A 318 1.88 -3.83 37.95
N ALA A 319 2.39 -2.94 38.80
CA ALA A 319 2.25 -3.05 40.25
C ALA A 319 2.70 -4.45 40.73
N SER A 320 1.75 -5.29 41.14
CA SER A 320 1.99 -6.65 41.65
C SER A 320 1.77 -7.75 40.61
N ASN A 321 1.31 -7.41 39.41
CA ASN A 321 0.96 -8.37 38.37
C ASN A 321 2.11 -8.62 37.39
N LEU A 322 2.25 -9.87 36.94
CA LEU A 322 3.19 -10.23 35.87
C LEU A 322 2.66 -9.76 34.52
N ALA A 323 3.51 -9.12 33.72
CA ALA A 323 3.14 -8.63 32.40
C ALA A 323 4.21 -8.91 31.36
N PHE A 324 3.78 -9.04 30.12
CA PHE A 324 4.62 -9.22 28.94
C PHE A 324 4.27 -8.16 27.90
N LYS A 325 5.28 -7.72 27.16
CA LYS A 325 5.11 -6.86 26.00
C LYS A 325 6.08 -7.25 24.88
N THR A 326 5.71 -7.01 23.64
CA THR A 326 6.62 -7.15 22.49
C THR A 326 7.71 -6.08 22.55
N ASP A 327 8.88 -6.34 21.98
CA ASP A 327 9.94 -5.32 21.86
C ASP A 327 9.71 -4.37 20.66
N HIS A 328 8.93 -4.81 19.66
CA HIS A 328 8.51 -4.02 18.49
C HIS A 328 7.08 -3.47 18.65
N PHE A 329 6.69 -2.51 17.79
CA PHE A 329 5.50 -1.68 17.93
C PHE A 329 4.49 -1.88 16.79
N GLY A 330 3.35 -1.20 16.85
CA GLY A 330 2.41 -1.11 15.74
C GLY A 330 1.42 -2.27 15.66
N ARG A 331 0.55 -2.21 14.65
CA ARG A 331 -0.56 -3.18 14.48
C ARG A 331 -0.09 -4.61 14.23
N ASP A 332 1.11 -4.77 13.69
CA ASP A 332 1.70 -6.08 13.40
C ASP A 332 2.32 -6.72 14.63
N ALA A 333 2.55 -5.94 15.69
CA ALA A 333 3.04 -6.48 16.93
C ALA A 333 2.00 -7.39 17.56
N ARG A 334 2.34 -8.67 17.70
CA ARG A 334 1.45 -9.69 18.25
C ARG A 334 2.14 -10.51 19.32
N LEU A 335 1.39 -10.82 20.37
CA LEU A 335 1.85 -11.63 21.49
C LEU A 335 0.75 -12.60 21.92
N LEU A 336 1.11 -13.85 22.16
CA LEU A 336 0.22 -14.87 22.67
C LEU A 336 0.90 -15.68 23.78
N VAL A 337 0.20 -15.84 24.91
CA VAL A 337 0.48 -16.90 25.88
C VAL A 337 -0.35 -18.12 25.48
N LYS A 338 0.28 -19.27 25.25
CA LYS A 338 -0.44 -20.48 24.86
C LYS A 338 -1.25 -21.02 26.04
N SER A 339 -2.41 -21.59 25.74
CA SER A 339 -3.25 -22.30 26.72
C SER A 339 -2.58 -23.52 27.36
N THR A 340 -1.51 -24.04 26.74
CA THR A 340 -0.66 -25.11 27.25
C THR A 340 0.34 -24.65 28.32
N SER A 341 0.41 -23.34 28.61
CA SER A 341 1.28 -22.78 29.66
C SER A 341 0.79 -23.19 31.04
N THR A 342 1.59 -23.95 31.78
CA THR A 342 1.19 -24.49 33.09
C THR A 342 1.13 -23.43 34.18
N ALA A 343 1.89 -22.32 34.04
CA ALA A 343 1.89 -21.23 34.99
C ALA A 343 0.94 -20.06 34.63
N ALA A 344 0.23 -20.11 33.49
CA ALA A 344 -0.62 -18.99 33.08
C ALA A 344 -1.73 -18.67 34.09
N GLY A 345 -2.38 -19.70 34.66
CA GLY A 345 -3.41 -19.54 35.67
C GLY A 345 -2.90 -18.96 37.00
N ILE A 346 -1.64 -19.25 37.36
CA ILE A 346 -1.00 -18.74 38.59
C ILE A 346 -0.86 -17.22 38.54
N PHE A 347 -0.47 -16.69 37.38
CA PHE A 347 -0.27 -15.26 37.16
C PHE A 347 -1.50 -14.57 36.54
N GLY A 348 -2.59 -15.31 36.31
CA GLY A 348 -3.81 -14.79 35.70
C GLY A 348 -3.60 -14.25 34.28
N LEU A 349 -2.71 -14.87 33.50
CA LEU A 349 -2.43 -14.52 32.10
C LEU A 349 -3.54 -15.05 31.19
N ALA A 350 -4.04 -14.19 30.30
CA ALA A 350 -5.04 -14.59 29.32
C ALA A 350 -4.42 -15.33 28.14
N ASN A 351 -5.12 -16.34 27.64
CA ASN A 351 -4.69 -17.15 26.49
C ASN A 351 -5.25 -16.60 25.17
N VAL A 352 -5.13 -15.28 24.98
CA VAL A 352 -5.63 -14.57 23.78
C VAL A 352 -4.47 -13.84 23.12
N THR A 353 -4.53 -13.74 21.79
CA THR A 353 -3.56 -12.93 21.05
C THR A 353 -3.88 -11.47 21.31
N VAL A 354 -2.93 -10.77 21.92
CA VAL A 354 -2.97 -9.31 22.04
C VAL A 354 -2.19 -8.70 20.89
N THR A 355 -2.63 -7.53 20.42
CA THR A 355 -2.01 -6.82 19.30
C THR A 355 -1.65 -5.39 19.70
N GLY A 356 -0.55 -4.87 19.15
CA GLY A 356 -0.28 -3.44 19.20
C GLY A 356 -1.24 -2.64 18.32
N LEU A 357 -1.16 -1.32 18.41
CA LEU A 357 -1.96 -0.40 17.61
C LEU A 357 -1.06 0.53 16.80
N SER A 358 -1.46 0.79 15.57
CA SER A 358 -0.93 1.87 14.73
C SER A 358 -2.03 2.92 14.55
N PRO A 359 -1.94 4.08 15.24
CA PRO A 359 -2.89 5.16 15.04
C PRO A 359 -2.92 5.61 13.57
N VAL A 360 -4.11 6.01 13.11
CA VAL A 360 -4.36 6.44 11.73
C VAL A 360 -4.66 7.93 11.71
N GLY A 361 -4.11 8.65 10.73
CA GLY A 361 -4.54 10.02 10.44
C GLY A 361 -4.19 10.45 9.03
N VAL A 362 -4.27 11.75 8.77
CA VAL A 362 -4.05 12.35 7.45
C VAL A 362 -2.74 13.13 7.44
N SER A 363 -2.06 13.20 6.28
CA SER A 363 -0.75 13.87 6.15
C SER A 363 -0.73 15.35 6.55
N THR A 364 -1.89 16.02 6.54
CA THR A 364 -2.04 17.43 6.95
C THR A 364 -2.28 17.61 8.45
N ASP A 365 -2.46 16.53 9.21
CA ASP A 365 -2.77 16.63 10.63
C ASP A 365 -1.56 17.14 11.43
N PRO A 366 -1.74 18.02 12.43
CA PRO A 366 -0.65 18.48 13.28
C PRO A 366 0.09 17.36 14.02
N ALA A 367 -0.57 16.23 14.22
CA ALA A 367 -0.02 15.04 14.87
C ALA A 367 0.36 13.93 13.88
N ALA A 368 0.46 14.22 12.57
CA ALA A 368 0.74 13.22 11.52
C ALA A 368 1.98 12.36 11.81
N THR A 369 2.97 12.94 12.49
CA THR A 369 4.22 12.29 12.89
C THR A 369 4.06 11.21 13.95
N THR A 370 2.96 11.24 14.72
CA THR A 370 2.67 10.27 15.77
C THR A 370 1.98 9.02 15.24
N PHE A 371 1.41 9.10 14.04
CA PHE A 371 0.63 8.02 13.46
C PHE A 371 1.52 6.94 12.85
N GLY A 372 1.06 5.69 12.92
CA GLY A 372 1.70 4.57 12.25
C GLY A 372 1.16 4.34 10.84
N LEU A 373 -0.05 4.85 10.56
CA LEU A 373 -0.66 4.87 9.23
C LEU A 373 -1.09 6.30 8.89
N ILE A 374 -0.64 6.78 7.74
CA ILE A 374 -0.94 8.13 7.27
C ILE A 374 -1.59 8.03 5.90
N ASN A 375 -2.79 8.57 5.77
CA ASN A 375 -3.48 8.72 4.50
C ASN A 375 -3.09 10.03 3.82
N GLY A 376 -3.13 10.05 2.49
CA GLY A 376 -2.93 11.28 1.73
C GLY A 376 -4.07 12.27 1.96
N SER A 377 -3.79 13.54 1.68
CA SER A 377 -4.79 14.60 1.83
C SER A 377 -5.71 14.69 0.60
N ALA A 378 -6.95 15.08 0.84
CA ALA A 378 -7.89 15.38 -0.24
C ALA A 378 -7.42 16.60 -1.06
N ASN A 379 -7.83 16.66 -2.32
CA ASN A 379 -7.64 17.84 -3.16
C ASN A 379 -8.53 19.00 -2.69
N ALA A 380 -8.01 19.84 -1.79
CA ALA A 380 -8.73 21.00 -1.26
C ALA A 380 -8.57 22.28 -2.11
N THR A 381 -7.67 22.28 -3.11
CA THR A 381 -7.33 23.46 -3.90
C THR A 381 -8.04 23.53 -5.25
N GLY A 382 -8.82 22.50 -5.61
CA GLY A 382 -9.46 22.38 -6.93
C GLY A 382 -8.45 22.16 -8.06
N ALA A 383 -7.23 21.72 -7.74
CA ALA A 383 -6.18 21.52 -8.72
C ALA A 383 -6.61 20.47 -9.75
N VAL A 384 -6.48 20.79 -11.04
CA VAL A 384 -6.76 19.88 -12.15
C VAL A 384 -5.45 19.21 -12.57
N SER A 385 -5.49 17.88 -12.75
CA SER A 385 -4.32 17.10 -13.16
C SER A 385 -4.12 17.16 -14.67
N LEU A 386 -5.19 16.94 -15.42
CA LEU A 386 -5.25 17.10 -16.87
C LEU A 386 -6.61 17.61 -17.29
N THR A 387 -6.61 18.48 -18.30
CA THR A 387 -7.80 18.91 -19.02
C THR A 387 -7.78 18.25 -20.40
N ILE A 388 -8.84 17.52 -20.72
CA ILE A 388 -9.06 17.00 -22.08
C ILE A 388 -9.87 18.04 -22.83
N LYS A 389 -9.32 18.65 -23.87
CA LYS A 389 -10.02 19.58 -24.75
C LYS A 389 -10.26 18.93 -26.10
N ALA A 390 -11.48 18.98 -26.62
CA ALA A 390 -11.78 18.75 -28.02
C ALA A 390 -12.04 20.11 -28.67
N ASP A 391 -11.20 20.50 -29.62
CA ASP A 391 -11.35 21.73 -30.41
C ASP A 391 -11.70 21.37 -31.86
N SER A 392 -12.73 22.04 -32.40
CA SER A 392 -12.96 22.10 -33.84
C SER A 392 -12.58 23.51 -34.28
N ALA A 393 -11.36 23.66 -34.81
CA ALA A 393 -10.98 24.90 -35.47
C ALA A 393 -11.97 25.14 -36.61
N GLY A 394 -12.68 26.27 -36.54
CA GLY A 394 -13.71 26.62 -37.49
C GLY A 394 -13.19 26.65 -38.93
N ILE A 395 -14.14 26.42 -39.83
CA ILE A 395 -14.19 26.72 -41.27
C ILE A 395 -13.35 25.92 -42.27
N ASP A 396 -12.29 25.19 -41.89
CA ASP A 396 -11.56 24.34 -42.85
C ASP A 396 -11.38 22.89 -42.36
N GLY A 397 -12.11 21.97 -43.00
CA GLY A 397 -11.83 20.53 -43.15
C GLY A 397 -11.10 19.75 -42.03
N ASN A 398 -11.86 18.91 -41.33
CA ASN A 398 -11.46 17.57 -40.87
C ASN A 398 -10.22 17.40 -39.96
N SER A 399 -10.07 18.25 -38.94
CA SER A 399 -9.16 17.94 -37.82
C SER A 399 -9.76 18.35 -36.49
N THR A 400 -10.68 17.53 -35.96
CA THR A 400 -10.99 17.57 -34.53
C THR A 400 -9.72 17.22 -33.77
N GLN A 401 -9.13 18.20 -33.07
CA GLN A 401 -7.94 17.97 -32.28
C GLN A 401 -8.34 17.71 -30.83
N VAL A 402 -8.00 16.53 -30.32
CA VAL A 402 -8.01 16.29 -28.87
C VAL A 402 -6.68 16.79 -28.31
N VAL A 403 -6.72 17.84 -27.51
CA VAL A 403 -5.56 18.37 -26.79
C VAL A 403 -5.67 17.92 -25.34
N VAL A 404 -4.74 17.08 -24.91
CA VAL A 404 -4.55 16.76 -23.49
C VAL A 404 -3.53 17.73 -22.93
N GLU A 405 -3.97 18.61 -22.05
CA GLU A 405 -3.10 19.58 -21.37
C GLU A 405 -2.93 19.14 -19.91
N SER A 406 -1.70 18.81 -19.50
CA SER A 406 -1.40 18.57 -18.09
C SER A 406 -1.24 19.90 -17.36
N ALA A 407 -2.03 20.09 -16.30
CA ALA A 407 -2.05 21.33 -15.53
C ALA A 407 -1.22 21.26 -14.23
N SER A 408 -0.69 20.09 -13.85
CA SER A 408 0.12 19.92 -12.63
C SER A 408 1.51 19.32 -12.89
N ARG A 409 2.55 19.94 -12.30
CA ARG A 409 3.98 19.56 -12.31
C ARG A 409 4.33 18.24 -11.59
N ALA A 410 3.39 17.34 -11.33
CA ALA A 410 3.58 16.22 -10.39
C ALA A 410 4.05 14.89 -11.02
N CYS A 411 4.77 14.92 -12.14
CA CYS A 411 5.49 13.74 -12.64
C CYS A 411 6.93 14.12 -13.01
N PRO A 412 7.93 13.87 -12.15
CA PRO A 412 9.31 14.29 -12.39
C PRO A 412 10.05 13.51 -13.49
N HIS A 413 9.43 12.53 -14.15
CA HIS A 413 10.08 11.78 -15.23
C HIS A 413 9.37 11.98 -16.58
N TYR A 414 9.95 12.88 -17.38
CA TYR A 414 10.02 12.79 -18.84
C TYR A 414 8.72 12.58 -19.63
N TRP A 415 7.62 13.22 -19.24
CA TRP A 415 6.60 13.59 -20.22
C TRP A 415 6.87 15.00 -20.71
N ALA A 416 7.86 15.09 -21.62
CA ALA A 416 8.01 16.23 -22.51
C ALA A 416 6.63 16.58 -23.08
N ARG A 417 6.33 17.88 -23.24
CA ARG A 417 5.16 18.41 -23.96
C ARG A 417 5.05 17.74 -25.34
N ARG A 418 4.46 16.55 -25.43
CA ARG A 418 4.10 15.92 -26.69
C ARG A 418 2.63 16.20 -26.89
N LYS A 419 2.34 17.22 -27.70
CA LYS A 419 1.06 17.27 -28.40
C LYS A 419 0.97 15.98 -29.22
N PHE A 420 0.26 14.98 -28.72
CA PHE A 420 -0.08 13.81 -29.53
C PHE A 420 -1.14 14.27 -30.53
N ARG A 421 -0.72 14.40 -31.79
CA ARG A 421 -1.60 14.72 -32.92
C ARG A 421 -2.02 13.38 -33.53
N LEU A 422 -3.17 12.84 -33.15
CA LEU A 422 -3.80 11.78 -33.93
C LEU A 422 -4.39 12.42 -35.19
N GLY A 423 -3.60 12.47 -36.25
CA GLY A 423 -4.09 12.86 -37.58
C GLY A 423 -4.64 11.63 -38.30
N PHE A 424 -5.93 11.61 -38.61
CA PHE A 424 -6.45 10.73 -39.65
C PHE A 424 -5.98 11.27 -41.00
N LEU A 425 -5.11 10.53 -41.69
CA LEU A 425 -4.69 10.87 -43.06
C LEU A 425 -5.89 10.74 -44.00
N PRO A 426 -6.24 11.77 -44.80
CA PRO A 426 -7.26 11.64 -45.82
C PRO A 426 -6.74 10.75 -46.95
N ARG A 427 -7.40 9.61 -47.18
CA ARG A 427 -7.15 8.77 -48.35
C ARG A 427 -7.85 9.42 -49.55
N THR A 428 -7.09 10.06 -50.42
CA THR A 428 -7.58 10.54 -51.72
C THR A 428 -8.08 9.34 -52.55
N MET A 429 -9.36 9.31 -52.89
CA MET A 429 -9.87 8.41 -53.93
C MET A 429 -9.47 8.97 -55.30
N PRO A 430 -8.93 8.15 -56.22
CA PRO A 430 -8.75 8.58 -57.61
C PRO A 430 -10.12 8.68 -58.29
N THR A 431 -10.27 9.72 -59.11
CA THR A 431 -11.43 10.04 -59.95
C THR A 431 -11.81 8.92 -60.91
#